data_AF-A0A7S0LNY0-F1
#
_entry.id   AF-A0A7S0LNY0-F1
#
_cell.length_a   1.000
_cell.length_b   1.000
_cell.length_c   1.000
_cell.angle_alpha   90.00
_cell.angle_beta   90.00
_cell.angle_gamma   90.00
#
_symmetry.space_group_name_H-M   'P 1'
#
loop_
_entity.id
_entity.type
_entity.pdbx_description
1 polymer ?
#
loop_
_entity_poly.entity_id
_entity_poly.type
_entity_poly.pdbx_seq_one_letter_code
_entity_poly.pdbx_strand_id
1 'polypeptide(L)'
;GKRGREGRMSRRQRTAKAARVSPSVERGLASFAEGNAAALCSMLSAGEDADLTQKMLECMGVNNISAEQLLANYCDKVMLATYCRRLGKSDKGGAATLAERIAREWAKPSFAMPVANEEVGVDASKHAAAGTDPKSKQKKREKRPRADWRSPLFFWQGKITEGGTKWEGTWVSSMEGLPSVTDFAASANTFALRMAGDPLDMLGTVRCAQLGGSFAGSYKLDQGSGLEDFSDHSHEYTVVKQGESHAIVGARGSTEFGEFVSLGRFDPLPVPVLTLARRYIADDDPRTKLSCTDIAALCEDNSMHTGPAAAHCKAPWEALPWKE
;
A
#
# COMPACT_ATOMS: atom_id res chain seq x y z
N GLY A 1 12.28 47.16 -8.55
CA GLY A 1 11.56 46.53 -7.42
C GLY A 1 10.18 46.09 -7.85
N LYS A 2 9.97 44.79 -8.11
CA LYS A 2 8.65 44.21 -8.40
C LYS A 2 8.17 43.51 -7.14
N ARG A 3 7.08 43.99 -6.56
CA ARG A 3 6.44 43.44 -5.36
C ARG A 3 5.69 42.16 -5.76
N GLY A 4 6.15 41.02 -5.27
CA GLY A 4 5.43 39.75 -5.39
C GLY A 4 4.22 39.76 -4.44
N ARG A 5 3.02 39.55 -4.99
CA ARG A 5 1.83 39.23 -4.21
C ARG A 5 1.84 37.73 -3.92
N GLU A 6 2.24 37.36 -2.70
CA GLU A 6 1.98 36.02 -2.16
C GLU A 6 0.47 35.85 -1.97
N GLY A 7 -0.17 35.17 -2.93
CA GLY A 7 -1.52 34.67 -2.79
C GLY A 7 -1.49 33.48 -1.82
N ARG A 8 -1.64 33.75 -0.52
CA ARG A 8 -1.83 32.73 0.51
C ARG A 8 -3.17 32.04 0.24
N MET A 9 -3.14 30.95 -0.53
CA MET A 9 -4.31 30.11 -0.76
C MET A 9 -4.75 29.52 0.58
N SER A 10 -5.85 30.06 1.11
CA SER A 10 -6.57 29.49 2.25
C SER A 10 -7.11 28.13 1.83
N ARG A 11 -6.36 27.07 2.15
CA ARG A 11 -6.79 25.68 1.98
C ARG A 11 -7.93 25.47 2.97
N ARG A 12 -9.18 25.61 2.50
CA ARG A 12 -10.37 25.23 3.27
C ARG A 12 -10.18 23.78 3.72
N GLN A 13 -9.96 23.57 5.01
CA GLN A 13 -10.03 22.25 5.62
C GLN A 13 -11.44 21.72 5.38
N ARG A 14 -11.57 20.75 4.47
CA ARG A 14 -12.81 19.97 4.37
C ARG A 14 -12.90 19.16 5.65
N THR A 15 -14.00 19.30 6.37
CA THR A 15 -14.32 18.45 7.51
C THR A 15 -14.38 17.01 7.02
N ALA A 16 -13.51 16.16 7.56
CA ALA A 16 -13.47 14.75 7.22
C ALA A 16 -14.81 14.09 7.57
N LYS A 17 -15.32 13.23 6.69
CA LYS A 17 -16.56 12.49 6.96
C LYS A 17 -16.23 11.32 7.88
N ALA A 18 -16.78 11.34 9.09
CA ALA A 18 -16.65 10.22 10.03
C ALA A 18 -17.26 8.92 9.48
N ALA A 19 -16.62 7.80 9.80
CA ALA A 19 -17.14 6.47 9.50
C ALA A 19 -18.48 6.22 10.21
N ARG A 20 -19.41 5.55 9.53
CA ARG A 20 -20.68 5.11 10.13
C ARG A 20 -20.46 3.75 10.77
N VAL A 21 -20.40 3.70 12.10
CA VAL A 21 -20.23 2.46 12.87
C VAL A 21 -21.47 2.17 13.72
N SER A 22 -21.56 0.96 14.27
CA SER A 22 -22.63 0.64 15.23
C SER A 22 -22.37 1.34 16.58
N PRO A 23 -23.41 1.64 17.37
CA PRO A 23 -23.24 2.25 18.70
C PRO A 23 -22.35 1.45 19.65
N SER A 24 -22.31 0.12 19.49
CA SER A 24 -21.42 -0.74 20.28
C SER A 24 -19.94 -0.53 19.95
N VAL A 25 -19.61 -0.32 18.67
CA VAL A 25 -18.23 -0.03 18.24
C VAL A 25 -17.81 1.36 18.70
N GLU A 26 -18.70 2.34 18.62
CA GLU A 26 -18.45 3.69 19.13
C GLU A 26 -18.16 3.70 20.65
N ARG A 27 -18.96 2.98 21.45
CA ARG A 27 -18.68 2.76 22.88
C ARG A 27 -17.35 2.03 23.12
N GLY A 28 -17.04 1.05 22.28
CA GLY A 28 -15.76 0.33 22.31
C GLY A 28 -14.58 1.27 22.13
N LEU A 29 -14.61 2.09 21.07
CA LEU A 29 -13.61 3.11 20.79
C LEU A 29 -13.46 4.12 21.94
N ALA A 30 -14.56 4.63 22.48
CA ALA A 30 -14.53 5.54 23.62
C ALA A 30 -13.83 4.92 24.84
N SER A 31 -14.19 3.68 25.19
CA SER A 31 -13.56 2.97 26.31
C SER A 31 -12.11 2.56 26.05
N PHE A 32 -11.71 2.41 24.79
CA PHE A 32 -10.33 2.17 24.40
C PHE A 32 -9.48 3.43 24.55
N ALA A 33 -10.04 4.59 24.20
CA ALA A 33 -9.40 5.88 24.43
C ALA A 33 -9.19 6.16 25.92
N GLU A 34 -10.15 5.74 26.75
CA GLU A 34 -10.03 5.77 28.21
C GLU A 34 -8.91 4.84 28.71
N GLY A 35 -7.77 5.44 29.06
CA GLY A 35 -6.55 4.74 29.48
C GLY A 35 -5.44 4.72 28.44
N ASN A 36 -5.69 5.17 27.21
CA ASN A 36 -4.69 5.26 26.14
C ASN A 36 -4.61 6.66 25.49
N ALA A 37 -5.20 7.68 26.14
CA ALA A 37 -5.38 9.01 25.58
C ALA A 37 -4.08 9.63 25.04
N ALA A 38 -3.00 9.66 25.84
CA ALA A 38 -1.73 10.28 25.43
C ALA A 38 -1.14 9.66 24.14
N ALA A 39 -1.15 8.33 24.05
CA ALA A 39 -0.65 7.62 22.89
C ALA A 39 -1.54 7.87 21.65
N LEU A 40 -2.86 7.89 21.83
CA LEU A 40 -3.80 8.18 20.75
C LEU A 40 -3.76 9.65 20.30
N CYS A 41 -3.56 10.60 21.20
CA CYS A 41 -3.33 12.01 20.84
C CYS A 41 -2.12 12.16 19.95
N SER A 42 -0.99 11.54 20.33
CA SER A 42 0.22 11.54 19.52
C SER A 42 0.00 10.87 18.16
N MET A 43 -0.71 9.73 18.14
CA MET A 43 -1.00 8.97 16.92
C MET A 43 -1.89 9.74 15.94
N LEU A 44 -2.92 10.44 16.44
CA LEU A 44 -3.91 11.14 15.63
C LEU A 44 -3.55 12.61 15.37
N SER A 45 -2.38 13.06 15.86
CA SER A 45 -2.00 14.47 15.88
C SER A 45 -3.11 15.34 16.48
N ALA A 46 -3.76 14.84 17.52
CA ALA A 46 -4.89 15.47 18.18
C ALA A 46 -4.42 16.25 19.43
N GLY A 47 -5.07 17.37 19.71
CA GLY A 47 -4.83 18.11 20.97
C GLY A 47 -5.29 17.32 22.19
N GLU A 48 -4.79 17.70 23.37
CA GLU A 48 -5.09 17.01 24.64
C GLU A 48 -6.59 16.98 24.96
N ASP A 49 -7.33 18.02 24.56
CA ASP A 49 -8.78 18.16 24.76
C ASP A 49 -9.63 17.59 23.61
N ALA A 50 -9.01 16.91 22.64
CA ALA A 50 -9.74 16.41 21.48
C ALA A 50 -10.64 15.21 21.85
N ASP A 51 -11.82 15.14 21.25
CA ASP A 51 -12.63 13.92 21.27
C ASP A 51 -11.94 12.84 20.43
N LEU A 52 -11.16 12.00 21.11
CA LEU A 52 -10.41 10.91 20.50
C LEU A 52 -11.30 9.88 19.80
N THR A 53 -12.53 9.68 20.29
CA THR A 53 -13.49 8.76 19.67
C THR A 53 -13.85 9.30 18.29
N GLN A 54 -14.23 10.58 18.22
CA GLN A 54 -14.55 11.24 16.97
C GLN A 54 -13.34 11.27 16.01
N LYS A 55 -12.12 11.52 16.52
CA LYS A 55 -10.90 11.49 15.71
C LYS A 55 -10.59 10.10 15.13
N MET A 56 -10.82 9.04 15.90
CA MET A 56 -10.71 7.67 15.39
C MET A 56 -11.76 7.39 14.30
N LEU A 57 -13.01 7.84 14.47
CA LEU A 57 -14.05 7.70 13.45
C LEU A 57 -13.75 8.50 12.17
N GLU A 58 -13.20 9.70 12.29
CA GLU A 58 -12.69 10.49 11.16
C GLU A 58 -11.57 9.74 10.42
N CYS A 59 -10.59 9.21 11.17
CA CYS A 59 -9.51 8.42 10.60
C CYS A 59 -10.04 7.19 9.84
N MET A 60 -11.00 6.46 10.44
CA MET A 60 -11.66 5.34 9.77
C MET A 60 -12.39 5.76 8.50
N GLY A 61 -13.05 6.92 8.52
CA GLY A 61 -13.83 7.42 7.39
C GLY A 61 -12.96 7.92 6.24
N VAL A 62 -11.86 8.61 6.54
CA VAL A 62 -10.88 9.10 5.55
C VAL A 62 -10.18 7.94 4.85
N ASN A 63 -9.73 6.94 5.62
CA ASN A 63 -8.97 5.82 5.10
C ASN A 63 -9.86 4.66 4.62
N ASN A 64 -11.19 4.75 4.81
CA ASN A 64 -12.14 3.68 4.52
C ASN A 64 -11.73 2.33 5.16
N ILE A 65 -11.35 2.36 6.44
CA ILE A 65 -10.89 1.18 7.20
C ILE A 65 -11.87 0.81 8.32
N SER A 66 -11.87 -0.48 8.67
CA SER A 66 -12.65 -0.99 9.81
C SER A 66 -11.99 -0.66 11.15
N ALA A 67 -12.74 -0.82 12.26
CA ALA A 67 -12.18 -0.65 13.61
C ALA A 67 -11.06 -1.67 13.90
N GLU A 68 -11.16 -2.89 13.35
CA GLU A 68 -10.09 -3.89 13.44
C GLU A 68 -8.81 -3.40 12.74
N GLN A 69 -8.94 -2.88 11.52
CA GLN A 69 -7.80 -2.36 10.75
C GLN A 69 -7.20 -1.13 11.42
N LEU A 70 -8.02 -0.23 11.96
CA LEU A 70 -7.55 0.91 12.75
C LEU A 70 -6.67 0.44 13.93
N LEU A 71 -7.18 -0.50 14.73
CA LEU A 71 -6.43 -1.05 15.87
C LEU A 71 -5.16 -1.78 15.43
N ALA A 72 -5.23 -2.60 14.38
CA ALA A 72 -4.10 -3.41 13.93
C ALA A 72 -2.98 -2.58 13.31
N ASN A 73 -3.32 -1.49 12.61
CA ASN A 73 -2.35 -0.68 11.87
C ASN A 73 -1.72 0.41 12.75
N TYR A 74 -2.48 0.98 13.68
CA TYR A 74 -2.06 2.20 14.38
C TYR A 74 -1.79 2.01 15.88
N CYS A 75 -2.31 0.95 16.52
CA CYS A 75 -2.08 0.72 17.95
C CYS A 75 -0.97 -0.31 18.18
N ASP A 76 -0.11 -0.05 19.17
CA ASP A 76 0.94 -0.98 19.52
C ASP A 76 0.38 -2.24 20.21
N LYS A 77 1.17 -3.32 20.17
CA LYS A 77 0.78 -4.61 20.73
C LYS A 77 0.51 -4.55 22.25
N VAL A 78 1.26 -3.75 23.00
CA VAL A 78 1.14 -3.66 24.46
C VAL A 78 -0.17 -2.98 24.85
N MET A 79 -0.56 -1.93 24.13
CA MET A 79 -1.85 -1.26 24.25
C MET A 79 -3.01 -2.23 24.01
N LEU A 80 -2.97 -2.95 22.88
CA LEU A 80 -4.00 -3.93 22.52
C LEU A 80 -4.09 -5.10 23.51
N ALA A 81 -2.94 -5.59 23.97
CA ALA A 81 -2.87 -6.68 24.97
C ALA A 81 -3.46 -6.23 26.31
N THR A 82 -3.14 -5.01 26.75
CA THR A 82 -3.66 -4.42 27.99
C THR A 82 -5.18 -4.26 27.92
N TYR A 83 -5.70 -3.78 26.80
CA TYR A 83 -7.14 -3.66 26.61
C TYR A 83 -7.84 -5.04 26.52
N CYS A 84 -7.22 -6.04 25.89
CA CYS A 84 -7.73 -7.41 25.92
C CYS A 84 -7.88 -7.96 27.35
N ARG A 85 -6.91 -7.68 28.24
CA ARG A 85 -7.02 -8.05 29.66
C ARG A 85 -8.22 -7.38 30.33
N ARG A 86 -8.44 -6.09 30.08
CA ARG A 86 -9.62 -5.34 30.59
C ARG A 86 -10.93 -5.96 30.11
N LEU A 87 -10.98 -6.49 28.89
CA LEU A 87 -12.13 -7.19 28.35
C LEU A 87 -12.32 -8.64 28.89
N GLY A 88 -11.46 -9.10 29.81
CA GLY A 88 -11.45 -10.49 30.26
C GLY A 88 -11.10 -11.48 29.15
N LYS A 89 -10.31 -11.05 28.16
CA LYS A 89 -9.88 -11.87 27.02
C LYS A 89 -8.39 -12.20 27.13
N SER A 90 -7.99 -13.25 26.42
CA SER A 90 -6.56 -13.57 26.25
C SER A 90 -5.82 -12.36 25.67
N ASP A 91 -4.64 -12.08 26.20
CA ASP A 91 -3.73 -11.01 25.77
C ASP A 91 -2.57 -11.54 24.92
N LYS A 92 -2.59 -12.84 24.62
CA LYS A 92 -1.60 -13.51 23.77
C LYS A 92 -1.99 -13.35 22.30
N GLY A 93 -1.00 -13.00 21.47
CA GLY A 93 -1.16 -12.84 20.02
C GLY A 93 -0.21 -11.80 19.41
N GLY A 94 -0.27 -11.66 18.09
CA GLY A 94 0.24 -10.47 17.40
C GLY A 94 -0.80 -9.34 17.42
N ALA A 95 -0.42 -8.12 17.02
CA ALA A 95 -1.30 -6.95 17.01
C ALA A 95 -2.62 -7.22 16.27
N ALA A 96 -2.55 -7.78 15.05
CA ALA A 96 -3.74 -8.16 14.27
C ALA A 96 -4.68 -9.11 15.03
N THR A 97 -4.15 -10.14 15.71
CA THR A 97 -4.97 -11.09 16.48
C THR A 97 -5.65 -10.43 17.69
N LEU A 98 -4.98 -9.48 18.33
CA LEU A 98 -5.54 -8.74 19.45
C LEU A 98 -6.60 -7.75 18.96
N ALA A 99 -6.33 -7.04 17.87
CA ALA A 99 -7.27 -6.13 17.21
C ALA A 99 -8.56 -6.85 16.77
N GLU A 100 -8.45 -8.01 16.09
CA GLU A 100 -9.58 -8.85 15.69
C GLU A 100 -10.42 -9.28 16.91
N ARG A 101 -9.75 -9.64 18.01
CA ARG A 101 -10.41 -10.06 19.25
C ARG A 101 -11.19 -8.92 19.88
N ILE A 102 -10.61 -7.73 19.91
CA ILE A 102 -11.23 -6.51 20.42
C ILE A 102 -12.44 -6.13 19.54
N ALA A 103 -12.25 -6.02 18.23
CA ALA A 103 -13.29 -5.63 17.29
C ALA A 103 -14.48 -6.60 17.30
N ARG A 104 -14.22 -7.91 17.40
CA ARG A 104 -15.28 -8.93 17.55
C ARG A 104 -16.08 -8.77 18.85
N GLU A 105 -15.45 -8.32 19.93
CA GLU A 105 -16.17 -8.06 21.18
C GLU A 105 -17.05 -6.81 21.04
N TRP A 106 -16.54 -5.75 20.42
CA TRP A 106 -17.28 -4.52 20.13
C TRP A 106 -18.43 -4.71 19.13
N ALA A 107 -18.32 -5.68 18.21
CA ALA A 107 -19.37 -6.00 17.26
C ALA A 107 -20.64 -6.57 17.92
N LYS A 108 -20.56 -7.00 19.19
CA LYS A 108 -21.72 -7.51 19.92
C LYS A 108 -22.70 -6.36 20.24
N PRO A 109 -24.00 -6.50 19.94
CA PRO A 109 -24.99 -5.46 20.26
C PRO A 109 -25.06 -5.15 21.76
N SER A 110 -24.83 -6.16 22.60
CA SER A 110 -24.82 -6.08 24.06
C SER A 110 -23.46 -5.68 24.64
N PHE A 111 -22.53 -5.17 23.83
CA PHE A 111 -21.22 -4.76 24.33
C PHE A 111 -21.39 -3.64 25.37
N ALA A 112 -20.93 -3.95 26.57
CA ALA A 112 -20.74 -3.04 27.68
C ALA A 112 -19.34 -3.29 28.25
N MET A 113 -18.65 -2.22 28.64
CA MET A 113 -17.36 -2.37 29.30
C MET A 113 -17.54 -3.11 30.63
N PRO A 114 -16.70 -4.11 30.94
CA PRO A 114 -16.61 -4.62 32.29
C PRO A 114 -16.30 -3.44 33.20
N VAL A 115 -17.21 -3.13 34.12
CA VAL A 115 -16.96 -2.17 35.17
C VAL A 115 -15.71 -2.67 35.89
N ALA A 116 -14.73 -1.80 36.10
CA ALA A 116 -13.49 -2.13 36.80
C ALA A 116 -13.81 -2.43 38.27
N ASN A 117 -14.45 -3.57 38.53
CA ASN A 117 -14.62 -4.07 39.87
C ASN A 117 -13.26 -4.57 40.33
N GLU A 118 -12.83 -3.94 41.42
CA GLU A 118 -11.65 -4.16 42.24
C GLU A 118 -10.93 -5.49 41.99
N GLU A 119 -9.62 -5.38 41.74
CA GLU A 119 -8.60 -6.42 41.86
C GLU A 119 -9.14 -7.85 41.82
N VAL A 120 -9.27 -8.41 40.60
CA VAL A 120 -9.25 -9.87 40.45
C VAL A 120 -7.89 -10.34 40.96
N GLY A 121 -7.86 -10.67 42.24
CA GLY A 121 -6.75 -11.33 42.91
C GLY A 121 -6.32 -12.50 42.04
N VAL A 122 -5.10 -12.38 41.52
CA VAL A 122 -4.45 -13.43 40.76
C VAL A 122 -4.12 -14.53 41.77
N ASP A 123 -5.07 -15.45 41.98
CA ASP A 123 -4.86 -16.66 42.77
C ASP A 123 -3.96 -17.60 41.94
N ALA A 124 -2.68 -17.30 41.98
CA ALA A 124 -1.62 -18.18 41.59
C ALA A 124 -1.40 -19.19 42.72
N SER A 125 -1.67 -20.47 42.43
CA SER A 125 -1.16 -21.69 43.10
C SER A 125 -2.26 -22.63 43.56
N LYS A 126 -2.53 -23.67 42.76
CA LYS A 126 -2.47 -25.08 43.18
C LYS A 126 -2.98 -25.98 42.07
N HIS A 127 -2.06 -26.52 41.28
CA HIS A 127 -2.14 -27.91 40.81
C HIS A 127 -0.72 -28.42 40.58
N ALA A 128 -0.16 -29.02 41.62
CA ALA A 128 0.88 -30.02 41.51
C ALA A 128 0.23 -31.36 41.86
N ALA A 129 0.09 -32.24 40.88
CA ALA A 129 0.06 -33.68 41.10
C ALA A 129 0.53 -34.36 39.80
N ALA A 130 1.68 -35.02 39.95
CA ALA A 130 2.32 -35.98 39.07
C ALA A 130 1.41 -36.67 38.04
N GLY A 131 1.80 -36.54 36.77
CA GLY A 131 1.26 -37.31 35.66
C GLY A 131 2.27 -37.28 34.52
N THR A 132 3.05 -38.35 34.43
CA THR A 132 4.01 -38.73 33.39
C THR A 132 3.83 -38.05 32.02
N ASP A 133 4.91 -37.43 31.55
CA ASP A 133 5.12 -36.85 30.21
C ASP A 133 4.59 -37.71 29.05
N PRO A 134 3.57 -37.25 28.29
CA PRO A 134 3.54 -37.49 26.88
C PRO A 134 4.33 -36.36 26.22
N LYS A 135 5.41 -36.72 25.50
CA LYS A 135 6.14 -35.86 24.55
C LYS A 135 5.14 -35.23 23.55
N SER A 136 4.48 -34.15 23.94
CA SER A 136 3.65 -33.37 23.05
C SER A 136 4.61 -32.61 22.15
N LYS A 137 4.78 -33.12 20.92
CA LYS A 137 5.46 -32.41 19.84
C LYS A 137 4.74 -31.08 19.68
N GLN A 138 5.30 -30.04 20.29
CA GLN A 138 4.84 -28.67 20.21
C GLN A 138 4.97 -28.29 18.72
N LYS A 139 3.85 -28.43 18.01
CA LYS A 139 3.73 -28.12 16.59
C LYS A 139 4.13 -26.66 16.44
N LYS A 140 5.38 -26.43 16.02
CA LYS A 140 6.00 -25.12 15.79
C LYS A 140 5.06 -24.36 14.86
N ARG A 141 4.18 -23.56 15.46
CA ARG A 141 3.16 -22.80 14.74
C ARG A 141 3.93 -21.71 14.03
N GLU A 142 4.13 -21.91 12.73
CA GLU A 142 4.79 -20.95 11.85
C GLU A 142 4.19 -19.57 12.11
N LYS A 143 5.05 -18.64 12.53
CA LYS A 143 4.67 -17.23 12.66
C LYS A 143 4.15 -16.82 11.28
N ARG A 144 2.87 -16.44 11.20
CA ARG A 144 2.33 -15.85 9.97
C ARG A 144 3.26 -14.68 9.59
N PRO A 145 3.82 -14.68 8.38
CA PRO A 145 4.71 -13.61 7.94
C PRO A 145 4.01 -12.27 8.15
N ARG A 146 4.75 -11.29 8.67
CA ARG A 146 4.28 -9.90 8.69
C ARG A 146 3.99 -9.54 7.23
N ALA A 147 2.81 -8.97 6.95
CA ALA A 147 2.44 -8.58 5.59
C ALA A 147 3.54 -7.67 5.05
N ASP A 148 4.20 -8.11 3.98
CA ASP A 148 5.22 -7.31 3.33
C ASP A 148 4.52 -6.20 2.56
N TRP A 149 4.82 -4.95 2.91
CA TRP A 149 4.24 -3.78 2.25
C TRP A 149 4.64 -3.69 0.78
N ARG A 150 5.68 -4.44 0.37
CA ARG A 150 6.12 -4.62 -1.02
C ARG A 150 5.29 -5.65 -1.79
N SER A 151 4.41 -6.38 -1.12
CA SER A 151 3.60 -7.43 -1.72
C SER A 151 2.66 -6.95 -2.85
N PRO A 152 1.98 -5.79 -2.78
CA PRO A 152 1.12 -5.33 -3.86
C PRO A 152 1.93 -4.79 -5.04
N LEU A 153 1.31 -4.83 -6.22
CA LEU A 153 1.81 -4.12 -7.39
C LEU A 153 1.23 -2.71 -7.42
N PHE A 154 2.05 -1.74 -7.80
CA PHE A 154 1.65 -0.38 -8.04
C PHE A 154 1.55 -0.19 -9.54
N PHE A 155 0.34 -0.13 -10.09
CA PHE A 155 0.13 0.09 -11.51
C PHE A 155 0.08 1.58 -11.80
N TRP A 156 0.92 2.04 -12.72
CA TRP A 156 1.01 3.42 -13.17
C TRP A 156 0.49 3.48 -14.59
N GLN A 157 -0.57 4.24 -14.84
CA GLN A 157 -1.14 4.43 -16.16
C GLN A 157 -1.20 5.91 -16.49
N GLY A 158 -0.65 6.29 -17.63
CA GLY A 158 -0.63 7.68 -18.05
C GLY A 158 -0.49 7.85 -19.55
N LYS A 159 -0.77 9.07 -20.00
CA LYS A 159 -0.64 9.47 -21.39
C LYS A 159 0.75 10.01 -21.64
N ILE A 160 1.28 9.76 -22.82
CA ILE A 160 2.47 10.44 -23.30
C ILE A 160 2.06 11.73 -24.04
N THR A 161 2.54 12.87 -23.56
CA THR A 161 2.24 14.21 -24.05
C THR A 161 3.53 14.98 -24.39
N GLU A 162 3.41 16.24 -24.84
CA GLU A 162 4.54 17.12 -25.16
C GLU A 162 5.53 16.50 -26.17
N GLY A 163 5.02 15.90 -27.27
CA GLY A 163 5.86 15.30 -28.32
C GLY A 163 6.72 14.15 -27.80
N GLY A 164 6.12 13.23 -27.03
CA GLY A 164 6.84 12.05 -26.57
C GLY A 164 7.74 12.28 -25.36
N THR A 165 7.73 13.46 -24.71
CA THR A 165 8.68 13.83 -23.64
C THR A 165 8.08 13.93 -22.25
N LYS A 166 6.76 13.82 -22.10
CA LYS A 166 6.09 13.86 -20.79
C LYS A 166 5.15 12.68 -20.62
N TRP A 167 5.20 12.04 -19.46
CA TRP A 167 4.30 10.96 -19.05
C TRP A 167 3.55 11.37 -17.79
N GLU A 168 2.23 11.48 -17.88
CA GLU A 168 1.39 11.93 -16.76
C GLU A 168 0.10 11.11 -16.66
N GLY A 169 -0.36 10.88 -15.43
CA GLY A 169 -1.50 10.02 -15.18
C GLY A 169 -1.74 9.74 -13.71
N THR A 170 -2.26 8.55 -13.42
CA THR A 170 -2.57 8.09 -12.06
C THR A 170 -2.00 6.71 -11.80
N TRP A 171 -1.81 6.38 -10.52
CA TRP A 171 -1.40 5.05 -10.11
C TRP A 171 -2.34 4.46 -9.06
N VAL A 172 -2.44 3.12 -9.05
CA VAL A 172 -3.32 2.35 -8.17
C VAL A 172 -2.57 1.11 -7.67
N SER A 173 -2.68 0.83 -6.37
CA SER A 173 -2.13 -0.40 -5.77
C SER A 173 -3.14 -1.54 -5.92
N SER A 174 -2.69 -2.73 -6.34
CA SER A 174 -3.55 -3.90 -6.52
C SER A 174 -2.81 -5.21 -6.23
N MET A 175 -3.55 -6.15 -5.65
CA MET A 175 -3.14 -7.54 -5.41
C MET A 175 -3.75 -8.51 -6.45
N GLU A 176 -4.74 -8.07 -7.21
CA GLU A 176 -5.57 -8.91 -8.08
C GLU A 176 -5.18 -8.80 -9.57
N GLY A 177 -4.29 -7.87 -9.91
CA GLY A 177 -3.87 -7.60 -11.28
C GLY A 177 -4.16 -6.16 -11.70
N LEU A 178 -4.20 -5.92 -13.02
CA LEU A 178 -4.39 -4.59 -13.59
C LEU A 178 -5.73 -3.97 -13.14
N PRO A 179 -5.72 -2.79 -12.49
CA PRO A 179 -6.93 -2.07 -12.11
C PRO A 179 -7.78 -1.66 -13.31
N SER A 180 -9.08 -1.45 -13.09
CA SER A 180 -9.98 -0.98 -14.14
C SER A 180 -9.70 0.48 -14.51
N VAL A 181 -10.15 0.90 -15.70
CA VAL A 181 -10.07 2.32 -16.12
C VAL A 181 -10.80 3.23 -15.12
N THR A 182 -11.89 2.75 -14.51
CA THR A 182 -12.62 3.49 -13.48
C THR A 182 -11.79 3.68 -12.22
N ASP A 183 -11.01 2.68 -11.81
CA ASP A 183 -10.12 2.78 -10.65
C ASP A 183 -9.02 3.82 -10.88
N PHE A 184 -8.41 3.82 -12.07
CA PHE A 184 -7.43 4.84 -12.44
C PHE A 184 -8.05 6.25 -12.48
N ALA A 185 -9.27 6.39 -13.00
CA ALA A 185 -9.97 7.68 -13.05
C ALA A 185 -10.37 8.19 -11.66
N ALA A 186 -10.64 7.28 -10.71
CA ALA A 186 -11.00 7.61 -9.33
C ALA A 186 -9.77 7.83 -8.42
N SER A 187 -8.58 7.38 -8.84
CA SER A 187 -7.37 7.50 -8.04
C SER A 187 -6.97 8.96 -7.81
N ALA A 188 -6.76 9.31 -6.54
CA ALA A 188 -6.22 10.60 -6.16
C ALA A 188 -4.68 10.67 -6.33
N ASN A 189 -4.04 9.53 -6.57
CA ASN A 189 -2.60 9.41 -6.69
C ASN A 189 -2.16 9.70 -8.12
N THR A 190 -1.80 10.95 -8.39
CA THR A 190 -1.37 11.42 -9.72
C THR A 190 0.15 11.42 -9.84
N PHE A 191 0.67 11.37 -11.06
CA PHE A 191 2.10 11.61 -11.33
C PHE A 191 2.31 12.44 -12.60
N ALA A 192 3.47 13.09 -12.68
CA ALA A 192 3.94 13.78 -13.87
C ALA A 192 5.47 13.65 -13.96
N LEU A 193 5.92 12.87 -14.95
CA LEU A 193 7.31 12.57 -15.21
C LEU A 193 7.71 13.12 -16.58
N ARG A 194 8.91 13.70 -16.67
CA ARG A 194 9.57 14.08 -17.92
C ARG A 194 10.55 13.01 -18.32
N MET A 195 10.62 12.72 -19.60
CA MET A 195 11.58 11.79 -20.19
C MET A 195 12.82 12.55 -20.63
N ALA A 196 13.98 12.02 -20.27
CA ALA A 196 15.26 12.38 -20.85
C ALA A 196 15.76 11.19 -21.70
N GLY A 197 16.18 11.46 -22.93
CA GLY A 197 16.56 10.44 -23.92
C GLY A 197 15.68 10.52 -25.16
N ASP A 198 15.54 9.39 -25.87
CA ASP A 198 14.73 9.31 -27.08
C ASP A 198 13.23 9.40 -26.74
N PRO A 199 12.48 10.31 -27.36
CA PRO A 199 11.05 10.45 -27.07
C PRO A 199 10.29 9.23 -27.57
N LEU A 200 9.28 8.80 -26.81
CA LEU A 200 8.53 7.56 -27.10
C LEU A 200 7.69 7.65 -28.38
N ASP A 201 7.41 8.85 -28.88
CA ASP A 201 6.73 9.02 -30.16
C ASP A 201 7.56 8.53 -31.35
N MET A 202 8.89 8.41 -31.17
CA MET A 202 9.81 7.86 -32.17
C MET A 202 9.59 6.36 -32.43
N LEU A 203 8.92 5.61 -31.54
CA LEU A 203 8.58 4.21 -31.78
C LEU A 203 7.63 4.01 -32.97
N GLY A 204 6.80 5.03 -33.26
CA GLY A 204 5.88 5.02 -34.40
C GLY A 204 6.56 5.35 -35.73
N THR A 205 7.63 6.15 -35.72
CA THR A 205 8.27 6.71 -36.91
C THR A 205 9.57 6.00 -37.28
N VAL A 206 10.32 5.50 -36.30
CA VAL A 206 11.64 4.92 -36.48
C VAL A 206 11.53 3.40 -36.48
N ARG A 207 12.25 2.74 -37.40
CA ARG A 207 12.47 1.27 -37.40
C ARG A 207 13.35 0.81 -36.22
N CYS A 208 13.39 1.56 -35.13
CA CYS A 208 14.20 1.20 -33.98
C CYS A 208 13.51 0.05 -33.25
N ALA A 209 14.22 -1.07 -33.10
CA ALA A 209 13.72 -2.21 -32.34
C ALA A 209 13.66 -1.91 -30.84
N GLN A 210 14.50 -0.98 -30.37
CA GLN A 210 14.70 -0.68 -28.96
C GLN A 210 15.01 0.80 -28.74
N LEU A 211 14.39 1.40 -27.72
CA LEU A 211 14.68 2.75 -27.23
C LEU A 211 14.96 2.70 -25.73
N GLY A 212 15.67 3.69 -25.21
CA GLY A 212 15.95 3.81 -23.79
C GLY A 212 16.03 5.26 -23.32
N GLY A 213 15.86 5.46 -22.02
CA GLY A 213 15.93 6.77 -21.42
C GLY A 213 15.73 6.72 -19.91
N SER A 214 15.46 7.89 -19.35
CA SER A 214 15.12 8.03 -17.94
C SER A 214 13.90 8.92 -17.74
N PHE A 215 13.18 8.69 -16.65
CA PHE A 215 12.10 9.54 -16.17
C PHE A 215 12.61 10.39 -15.00
N ALA A 216 12.17 11.64 -14.94
CA ALA A 216 12.39 12.54 -13.82
C ALA A 216 11.13 13.36 -13.56
N GLY A 217 10.71 13.48 -12.31
CA GLY A 217 9.51 14.24 -11.95
C GLY A 217 8.99 13.82 -10.59
N SER A 218 7.69 14.03 -10.38
CA SER A 218 7.06 13.78 -9.09
C SER A 218 5.77 12.96 -9.20
N TYR A 219 5.43 12.32 -8.10
CA TYR A 219 4.19 11.58 -7.92
C TYR A 219 3.57 11.89 -6.56
N LYS A 220 2.25 11.76 -6.49
CA LYS A 220 1.48 11.96 -5.27
C LYS A 220 1.24 10.63 -4.58
N LEU A 221 1.38 10.64 -3.25
CA LEU A 221 1.07 9.51 -2.37
C LEU A 221 0.41 10.04 -1.10
N ASP A 222 -0.66 9.39 -0.66
CA ASP A 222 -1.28 9.66 0.65
C ASP A 222 -0.79 8.63 1.67
N GLN A 223 -0.08 9.09 2.69
CA GLN A 223 0.40 8.26 3.81
C GLN A 223 -0.47 8.42 5.08
N GLY A 224 -1.68 8.96 4.94
CA GLY A 224 -2.62 9.23 6.03
C GLY A 224 -2.61 10.69 6.51
N SER A 225 -1.65 11.51 6.05
CA SER A 225 -1.59 12.97 6.26
C SER A 225 -2.21 13.76 5.09
N GLY A 226 -2.73 13.07 4.07
CA GLY A 226 -3.12 13.64 2.79
C GLY A 226 -2.04 13.46 1.72
N LEU A 227 -2.33 13.94 0.52
CA LEU A 227 -1.43 13.82 -0.62
C LEU A 227 -0.17 14.68 -0.45
N GLU A 228 0.97 14.01 -0.46
CA GLU A 228 2.31 14.60 -0.49
C GLU A 228 3.00 14.32 -1.83
N ASP A 229 3.94 15.19 -2.22
CA ASP A 229 4.72 15.04 -3.45
C ASP A 229 6.04 14.33 -3.14
N PHE A 230 6.30 13.27 -3.90
CA PHE A 230 7.51 12.45 -3.86
C PHE A 230 8.15 12.40 -5.24
N SER A 231 9.40 11.98 -5.31
CA SER A 231 10.15 11.93 -6.58
C SER A 231 10.93 10.65 -6.70
N ASP A 232 11.01 10.09 -7.90
CA ASP A 232 11.95 9.02 -8.17
C ASP A 232 13.38 9.61 -8.19
N HIS A 233 14.31 9.07 -7.40
CA HIS A 233 15.72 9.47 -7.42
C HIS A 233 16.41 9.02 -8.71
N SER A 234 16.04 7.84 -9.18
CA SER A 234 16.40 7.29 -10.48
C SER A 234 15.22 6.52 -11.05
N HIS A 235 15.02 6.59 -12.37
CA HIS A 235 13.99 5.82 -13.05
C HIS A 235 14.38 5.63 -14.52
N GLU A 236 15.14 4.58 -14.78
CA GLU A 236 15.59 4.23 -16.13
C GLU A 236 14.59 3.30 -16.80
N TYR A 237 14.50 3.36 -18.13
CA TYR A 237 13.60 2.50 -18.89
C TYR A 237 14.21 2.05 -20.22
N THR A 238 13.67 0.96 -20.73
CA THR A 238 13.91 0.45 -22.08
C THR A 238 12.59 0.01 -22.68
N VAL A 239 12.37 0.38 -23.93
CA VAL A 239 11.20 0.00 -24.71
C VAL A 239 11.61 -0.92 -25.84
N VAL A 240 10.99 -2.09 -25.93
CA VAL A 240 11.23 -3.09 -26.98
C VAL A 240 9.95 -3.24 -27.80
N LYS A 241 10.03 -2.96 -29.09
CA LYS A 241 8.87 -3.00 -29.99
C LYS A 241 8.38 -4.44 -30.19
N GLN A 242 7.09 -4.70 -29.95
CA GLN A 242 6.47 -6.00 -30.16
C GLN A 242 5.37 -5.90 -31.23
N GLY A 243 5.77 -6.12 -32.49
CA GLY A 243 4.89 -5.97 -33.64
C GLY A 243 4.50 -4.51 -33.92
N GLU A 244 3.29 -4.31 -34.46
CA GLU A 244 2.84 -3.00 -34.94
C GLU A 244 2.04 -2.21 -33.90
N SER A 245 1.39 -2.89 -32.94
CA SER A 245 0.35 -2.28 -32.11
C SER A 245 0.81 -1.86 -30.72
N HIS A 246 1.93 -2.37 -30.22
CA HIS A 246 2.39 -2.09 -28.86
C HIS A 246 3.90 -2.34 -28.71
N ALA A 247 4.44 -1.93 -27.58
CA ALA A 247 5.81 -2.23 -27.16
C ALA A 247 5.83 -2.65 -25.69
N ILE A 248 6.84 -3.42 -25.32
CA ILE A 248 7.11 -3.84 -23.95
C ILE A 248 8.04 -2.82 -23.32
N VAL A 249 7.78 -2.47 -22.06
CA VAL A 249 8.61 -1.50 -21.33
C VAL A 249 9.11 -2.16 -20.07
N GLY A 250 10.43 -2.32 -19.98
CA GLY A 250 11.13 -2.67 -18.74
C GLY A 250 11.74 -1.42 -18.12
N ALA A 251 11.62 -1.27 -16.81
CA ALA A 251 12.14 -0.12 -16.08
C ALA A 251 12.65 -0.51 -14.70
N ARG A 252 13.60 0.27 -14.18
CA ARG A 252 14.09 0.16 -12.79
C ARG A 252 14.36 1.53 -12.22
N GLY A 253 14.37 1.63 -10.90
CA GLY A 253 14.64 2.90 -10.26
C GLY A 253 14.73 2.81 -8.75
N SER A 254 14.80 3.98 -8.13
CA SER A 254 14.84 4.13 -6.68
C SER A 254 14.05 5.35 -6.23
N THR A 255 13.52 5.26 -5.01
CA THR A 255 12.81 6.33 -4.30
C THR A 255 13.35 6.41 -2.87
N GLU A 256 12.82 7.32 -2.05
CA GLU A 256 13.01 7.29 -0.60
C GLU A 256 12.55 5.98 0.08
N PHE A 257 11.71 5.16 -0.55
CA PHE A 257 11.21 3.89 -0.01
C PHE A 257 12.08 2.67 -0.39
N GLY A 258 13.06 2.85 -1.27
CA GLY A 258 13.95 1.80 -1.75
C GLY A 258 13.94 1.61 -3.26
N GLU A 259 14.53 0.51 -3.71
CA GLU A 259 14.62 0.13 -5.12
C GLU A 259 13.32 -0.50 -5.65
N PHE A 260 13.07 -0.31 -6.94
CA PHE A 260 11.95 -0.93 -7.63
C PHE A 260 12.31 -1.41 -9.03
N VAL A 261 11.55 -2.39 -9.50
CA VAL A 261 11.48 -2.78 -10.90
C VAL A 261 10.06 -2.57 -11.42
N SER A 262 9.93 -2.29 -12.71
CA SER A 262 8.63 -2.17 -13.37
C SER A 262 8.63 -2.85 -14.72
N LEU A 263 7.51 -3.46 -15.07
CA LEU A 263 7.27 -4.06 -16.38
C LEU A 263 5.88 -3.70 -16.86
N GLY A 264 5.74 -3.37 -18.13
CA GLY A 264 4.45 -3.07 -18.70
C GLY A 264 4.45 -2.86 -20.20
N ARG A 265 3.51 -2.04 -20.65
CA ARG A 265 3.14 -1.91 -22.06
C ARG A 265 3.02 -0.46 -22.46
N PHE A 266 3.51 -0.15 -23.64
CA PHE A 266 3.28 1.10 -24.35
C PHE A 266 2.36 0.87 -25.55
N ASP A 267 1.27 1.63 -25.60
CA ASP A 267 0.27 1.64 -26.67
C ASP A 267 0.37 2.97 -27.43
N PRO A 268 0.95 3.01 -28.64
CA PRO A 268 1.21 4.27 -29.35
C PRO A 268 -0.06 4.93 -29.94
N LEU A 269 -1.16 4.19 -30.10
CA LEU A 269 -2.35 4.64 -30.82
C LEU A 269 -3.66 4.31 -30.09
N PRO A 270 -4.73 5.10 -30.30
CA PRO A 270 -4.76 6.40 -31.01
C PRO A 270 -4.16 7.54 -30.19
N VAL A 271 -4.04 7.36 -28.88
CA VAL A 271 -3.36 8.26 -27.95
C VAL A 271 -2.28 7.43 -27.26
N PRO A 272 -1.00 7.84 -27.32
CA PRO A 272 0.08 7.18 -26.60
C PRO A 272 -0.22 6.99 -25.11
N VAL A 273 -0.34 5.74 -24.66
CA VAL A 273 -0.56 5.36 -23.26
C VAL A 273 0.55 4.42 -22.81
N LEU A 274 1.17 4.74 -21.68
CA LEU A 274 2.13 3.86 -21.01
C LEU A 274 1.50 3.36 -19.71
N THR A 275 1.49 2.03 -19.55
CA THR A 275 1.12 1.35 -18.31
C THR A 275 2.30 0.56 -17.79
N LEU A 276 2.71 0.78 -16.52
CA LEU A 276 3.78 0.04 -15.85
C LEU A 276 3.25 -0.58 -14.55
N ALA A 277 3.53 -1.86 -14.31
CA ALA A 277 3.38 -2.48 -13.00
C ALA A 277 4.71 -2.39 -12.25
N ARG A 278 4.74 -1.62 -11.17
CA ARG A 278 5.91 -1.37 -10.33
C ARG A 278 5.85 -2.24 -9.07
N ARG A 279 6.98 -2.79 -8.66
CA ARG A 279 7.14 -3.45 -7.35
C ARG A 279 8.44 -3.00 -6.68
N TYR A 280 8.34 -2.66 -5.41
CA TYR A 280 9.52 -2.45 -4.56
C TYR A 280 10.16 -3.79 -4.21
N ILE A 281 11.48 -3.84 -4.24
CA ILE A 281 12.24 -5.07 -3.99
C ILE A 281 13.09 -4.93 -2.72
N ALA A 282 13.41 -6.07 -2.11
CA ALA A 282 14.35 -6.10 -0.99
C ALA A 282 15.80 -6.00 -1.50
N ASP A 283 16.72 -5.59 -0.64
CA ASP A 283 18.14 -5.42 -1.01
C ASP A 283 18.80 -6.73 -1.48
N ASP A 284 18.31 -7.88 -1.01
CA ASP A 284 18.77 -9.22 -1.36
C ASP A 284 17.97 -9.88 -2.49
N ASP A 285 16.98 -9.18 -3.05
CA ASP A 285 16.15 -9.69 -4.14
C ASP A 285 16.99 -9.88 -5.41
N PRO A 286 16.93 -11.04 -6.09
CA PRO A 286 17.73 -11.29 -7.29
C PRO A 286 17.45 -10.29 -8.41
N ARG A 287 16.27 -9.65 -8.44
CA ARG A 287 15.89 -8.66 -9.45
C ARG A 287 16.67 -7.36 -9.37
N THR A 288 17.35 -7.08 -8.24
CA THR A 288 18.28 -5.94 -8.10
C THR A 288 19.38 -5.95 -9.18
N LYS A 289 19.71 -7.14 -9.69
CA LYS A 289 20.74 -7.38 -10.71
C LYS A 289 20.25 -7.22 -12.15
N LEU A 290 18.94 -7.11 -12.38
CA LEU A 290 18.38 -7.01 -13.73
C LEU A 290 18.53 -5.58 -14.27
N SER A 291 18.94 -5.47 -15.53
CA SER A 291 18.87 -4.22 -16.28
C SER A 291 17.45 -3.97 -16.82
N CYS A 292 17.16 -2.76 -17.29
CA CYS A 292 15.88 -2.46 -17.97
C CYS A 292 15.64 -3.38 -19.18
N THR A 293 16.70 -3.71 -19.92
CA THR A 293 16.66 -4.62 -21.06
C THR A 293 16.32 -6.05 -20.61
N ASP A 294 16.97 -6.54 -19.55
CA ASP A 294 16.67 -7.89 -19.01
C ASP A 294 15.21 -7.97 -18.56
N ILE A 295 14.71 -6.93 -17.89
CA ILE A 295 13.31 -6.86 -17.44
C ILE A 295 12.34 -6.92 -18.63
N ALA A 296 12.64 -6.19 -19.71
CA ALA A 296 11.81 -6.22 -20.93
C ALA A 296 11.86 -7.58 -21.64
N ALA A 297 13.02 -8.24 -21.65
CA ALA A 297 13.25 -9.53 -22.30
C ALA A 297 12.51 -10.70 -21.62
N LEU A 298 12.14 -10.59 -20.34
CA LEU A 298 11.36 -11.62 -19.63
C LEU A 298 10.00 -11.95 -20.31
N CYS A 299 9.45 -11.02 -21.10
CA CYS A 299 8.26 -11.27 -21.90
C CYS A 299 8.53 -12.17 -23.11
N GLU A 300 9.75 -12.18 -23.63
CA GLU A 300 10.14 -12.94 -24.83
C GLU A 300 10.39 -14.42 -24.46
N ASP A 301 11.10 -14.68 -23.38
CA ASP A 301 11.46 -16.05 -22.97
C ASP A 301 10.24 -16.91 -22.59
N ASN A 302 9.22 -16.29 -22.00
CA ASN A 302 7.97 -16.96 -21.65
C ASN A 302 7.11 -17.34 -22.88
N SER A 303 7.37 -16.76 -24.05
CA SER A 303 6.64 -17.06 -25.28
C SER A 303 6.97 -18.45 -25.87
N MET A 304 8.13 -19.02 -25.52
CA MET A 304 8.58 -20.32 -26.05
C MET A 304 7.84 -21.52 -25.45
N HIS A 305 7.17 -21.35 -24.30
CA HIS A 305 6.64 -22.49 -23.53
C HIS A 305 5.11 -22.56 -23.47
N THR A 306 4.37 -21.53 -23.92
CA THR A 306 2.91 -21.47 -23.77
C THR A 306 2.18 -20.83 -24.96
N GLY A 307 1.76 -21.63 -25.95
CA GLY A 307 0.72 -21.24 -26.92
C GLY A 307 1.02 -19.98 -27.76
N PRO A 308 0.03 -19.42 -28.50
CA PRO A 308 0.29 -18.33 -29.43
C PRO A 308 0.87 -17.12 -28.68
N ALA A 309 2.04 -16.65 -29.13
CA ALA A 309 2.83 -15.54 -28.59
C ALA A 309 2.03 -14.25 -28.28
N ALA A 310 0.80 -14.14 -28.76
CA ALA A 310 -0.12 -13.03 -28.55
C ALA A 310 -0.66 -12.87 -27.11
N ALA A 311 -0.55 -13.88 -26.22
CA ALA A 311 -1.13 -13.78 -24.87
C ALA A 311 -0.32 -12.85 -23.94
N HIS A 312 1.00 -13.00 -23.91
CA HIS A 312 1.90 -12.21 -23.04
C HIS A 312 1.99 -10.74 -23.42
N CYS A 313 1.71 -10.41 -24.69
CA CYS A 313 1.53 -9.04 -25.18
C CYS A 313 0.41 -8.24 -24.47
N LYS A 314 -0.59 -8.93 -23.91
CA LYS A 314 -1.74 -8.25 -23.27
C LYS A 314 -1.47 -7.86 -21.82
N ALA A 315 -0.67 -8.63 -21.11
CA ALA A 315 -0.36 -8.41 -19.70
C ALA A 315 1.13 -8.64 -19.41
N PRO A 316 2.05 -7.82 -19.95
CA PRO A 316 3.49 -8.01 -19.79
C PRO A 316 3.93 -8.16 -18.33
N TRP A 317 3.25 -7.45 -17.43
CA TRP A 317 3.52 -7.53 -16.00
C TRP A 317 3.38 -8.95 -15.45
N GLU A 318 2.59 -9.86 -16.02
CA GLU A 318 2.48 -11.24 -15.52
C GLU A 318 3.76 -12.07 -15.72
N ALA A 319 4.69 -11.61 -16.57
CA ALA A 319 5.94 -12.31 -16.86
C ALA A 319 6.99 -12.21 -15.74
N LEU A 320 6.87 -11.24 -14.83
CA LEU A 320 7.77 -11.10 -13.70
C LEU A 320 7.32 -12.01 -12.53
N PRO A 321 8.25 -12.74 -11.88
CA PRO A 321 7.92 -13.57 -10.71
C PRO A 321 7.72 -12.67 -9.49
N TRP A 322 6.54 -12.06 -9.39
CA TRP A 322 6.25 -11.13 -8.30
C TRP A 322 6.25 -11.83 -6.94
N LYS A 323 5.82 -13.09 -6.86
CA LYS A 323 5.48 -13.78 -5.60
C LYS A 323 6.60 -14.65 -5.01
N GLU A 324 7.87 -14.35 -5.26
CA GLU A 324 8.99 -15.04 -4.59
C GLU A 324 9.20 -14.56 -3.15
#